data_AF-A0A449AS19-F1
#
_entry.id   AF-A0A449AS19-F1
#
_cell.length_a   1.000
_cell.length_b   1.000
_cell.length_c   1.000
_cell.angle_alpha   90.00
_cell.angle_beta   90.00
_cell.angle_gamma   90.00
#
_symmetry.space_group_name_H-M   'P 1'
#
loop_
_entity.id
_entity.type
_entity.pdbx_description
1 polymer ?
#
loop_
_entity_poly.entity_id
_entity_poly.type
_entity_poly.pdbx_seq_one_letter_code
_entity_poly.pdbx_strand_id
1 'polypeptide(L)'
;MIEIFQDNYDEVTGFLLDIKTMKIKVQIESPGEGWKQDDDVLDTWFSSGIAPFVFMGWPKKTSMLKRYYPTSLLVTGYDIIFFWVARMYFFGIEFMKEAPFKELLFHGLIRDSKGVKMSKSFNNGVDPMDLIDQYGSDSLRWFLLTIHPLEWILDFQLRK
;
A
#
# COMPACT_ATOMS: atom_id res chain seq x y z
N MET A 1 -15.08 1.93 8.98
CA MET A 1 -14.94 3.12 8.12
C MET A 1 -14.12 2.68 6.91
N ILE A 2 -14.76 2.42 5.78
CA ILE A 2 -14.07 2.15 4.51
C ILE A 2 -13.90 3.49 3.81
N GLU A 3 -12.70 4.07 3.82
CA GLU A 3 -12.44 5.28 3.04
C GLU A 3 -11.72 4.88 1.74
N ILE A 4 -12.48 4.76 0.65
CA ILE A 4 -11.92 4.83 -0.69
C ILE A 4 -12.01 6.30 -1.08
N PHE A 5 -10.93 7.04 -0.83
CA PHE A 5 -10.84 8.46 -1.17
C PHE A 5 -10.92 8.64 -2.69
N GLN A 6 -12.01 9.25 -3.17
CA GLN A 6 -12.05 9.86 -4.49
C GLN A 6 -12.40 11.34 -4.36
N ASP A 7 -11.46 12.19 -4.76
CA ASP A 7 -11.52 13.63 -5.07
C ASP A 7 -12.14 14.61 -4.06
N ASN A 8 -12.78 14.16 -2.99
CA ASN A 8 -13.14 14.94 -1.80
C ASN A 8 -12.78 14.10 -0.58
N TYR A 9 -12.04 14.68 0.37
CA TYR A 9 -11.55 14.01 1.58
C TYR A 9 -12.66 13.55 2.57
N ASP A 10 -13.94 13.68 2.20
CA ASP A 10 -15.11 13.48 3.07
C ASP A 10 -16.13 12.41 2.57
N GLU A 11 -15.92 11.76 1.43
CA GLU A 11 -16.93 10.88 0.82
C GLU A 11 -16.57 9.38 0.88
N VAL A 12 -17.31 8.62 1.68
CA VAL A 12 -17.16 7.17 1.88
C VAL A 12 -17.96 6.38 0.84
N THR A 13 -17.29 5.50 0.09
CA THR A 13 -17.93 4.51 -0.80
C THR A 13 -18.28 3.24 0.00
N GLY A 14 -19.54 2.77 -0.05
CA GLY A 14 -20.00 1.61 0.73
C GLY A 14 -20.41 0.41 -0.13
N PHE A 15 -20.43 -0.78 0.49
CA PHE A 15 -21.06 -1.99 -0.08
C PHE A 15 -22.53 -2.03 0.35
N LEU A 16 -23.42 -2.31 -0.60
CA LEU A 16 -24.87 -2.35 -0.41
C LEU A 16 -25.39 -3.71 -0.85
N LEU A 17 -26.14 -4.38 0.03
CA LEU A 17 -26.72 -5.70 -0.22
C LEU A 17 -28.23 -5.57 -0.45
N ASP A 18 -28.71 -6.15 -1.55
CA ASP A 18 -30.13 -6.40 -1.78
C ASP A 18 -30.53 -7.67 -1.02
N ILE A 19 -31.35 -7.48 0.02
CA ILE A 19 -31.78 -8.53 0.94
C ILE A 19 -32.68 -9.58 0.24
N LYS A 20 -33.29 -9.26 -0.90
CA LYS A 20 -34.19 -10.16 -1.64
C LYS A 20 -33.49 -10.90 -2.78
N THR A 21 -32.48 -10.30 -3.40
CA THR A 21 -31.82 -10.87 -4.60
C THR A 21 -30.36 -11.28 -4.39
N MET A 22 -29.79 -11.05 -3.20
CA MET A 22 -28.36 -11.28 -2.89
C MET A 22 -27.41 -10.55 -3.86
N LYS A 23 -27.85 -9.45 -4.46
CA LYS A 23 -27.02 -8.59 -5.31
C LYS A 23 -26.21 -7.63 -4.45
N ILE A 24 -24.93 -7.49 -4.74
CA ILE A 24 -24.02 -6.55 -4.10
C ILE A 24 -23.77 -5.38 -5.05
N LYS A 25 -23.85 -4.15 -4.54
CA LYS A 25 -23.46 -2.92 -5.23
C LYS A 25 -22.38 -2.19 -4.43
N VAL A 26 -21.46 -1.54 -5.14
CA VAL A 26 -20.41 -0.70 -4.55
C VAL A 26 -20.59 0.71 -5.08
N GLN A 27 -21.07 1.62 -4.23
CA GLN A 27 -21.37 3.01 -4.62
C GLN A 27 -21.50 3.91 -3.39
N ILE A 28 -21.44 5.22 -3.61
CA ILE A 28 -21.56 6.24 -2.55
C ILE A 28 -23.03 6.42 -2.17
N GLU A 29 -23.91 6.57 -3.16
CA GLU A 29 -25.33 6.84 -2.94
C GLU A 29 -26.11 5.56 -2.68
N SER A 30 -27.12 5.61 -1.80
CA SER A 30 -28.01 4.47 -1.57
C SER A 30 -28.80 4.13 -2.84
N PRO A 31 -28.94 2.84 -3.24
CA PRO A 31 -29.69 2.45 -4.43
C PRO A 31 -31.21 2.58 -4.28
N GLY A 32 -31.69 3.01 -3.10
CA GLY A 32 -33.10 3.19 -2.80
C GLY A 32 -33.65 2.16 -1.81
N GLU A 33 -34.98 2.11 -1.70
CA GLU A 33 -35.70 1.28 -0.75
C GLU A 33 -35.42 -0.23 -0.97
N GLY A 34 -35.26 -0.98 0.14
CA GLY A 34 -34.96 -2.42 0.10
C GLY A 34 -33.48 -2.80 0.08
N TRP A 35 -32.58 -1.81 0.05
CA TRP A 35 -31.13 -2.02 0.19
C TRP A 35 -30.68 -1.68 1.61
N LYS A 36 -29.77 -2.50 2.16
CA LYS A 36 -29.09 -2.21 3.43
C LYS A 36 -27.59 -2.12 3.17
N GLN A 37 -26.96 -1.08 3.73
CA GLN A 37 -25.50 -0.97 3.71
C GLN A 37 -24.90 -2.07 4.58
N ASP A 38 -23.87 -2.72 4.05
CA ASP A 38 -23.07 -3.67 4.78
C ASP A 38 -22.32 -2.94 5.91
N ASP A 39 -22.42 -3.46 7.13
CA ASP A 39 -21.75 -2.91 8.30
C ASP A 39 -20.27 -3.33 8.39
N ASP A 40 -19.84 -4.26 7.55
CA ASP A 40 -18.44 -4.69 7.46
C ASP A 40 -17.51 -3.61 6.90
N VAL A 41 -16.23 -3.78 7.22
CA VAL A 41 -15.14 -2.94 6.72
C VAL A 41 -14.15 -3.76 5.91
N LEU A 42 -13.56 -3.13 4.89
CA LEU A 42 -12.49 -3.72 4.13
C LEU A 42 -11.20 -3.80 4.95
N ASP A 43 -10.46 -4.87 4.72
CA ASP A 43 -9.11 -5.09 5.21
C ASP A 43 -8.19 -3.92 4.81
N THR A 44 -7.36 -3.43 5.73
CA THR A 44 -6.36 -2.37 5.45
C THR A 44 -5.42 -2.75 4.31
N TRP A 45 -5.15 -4.03 4.11
CA TRP A 45 -4.35 -4.50 2.98
C TRP A 45 -5.07 -4.40 1.63
N PHE A 46 -6.40 -4.30 1.62
CA PHE A 46 -7.15 -4.03 0.40
C PHE A 46 -6.87 -2.61 -0.11
N SER A 47 -7.08 -1.59 0.73
CA SER A 47 -6.83 -0.20 0.37
C SER A 47 -5.34 0.04 0.05
N SER A 48 -4.45 -0.56 0.83
CA SER A 48 -2.99 -0.48 0.57
C SER A 48 -2.58 -1.18 -0.73
N GLY A 49 -3.30 -2.23 -1.15
CA GLY A 49 -3.03 -2.94 -2.40
C GLY A 49 -3.39 -2.15 -3.65
N ILE A 50 -4.38 -1.25 -3.59
CA ILE A 50 -4.77 -0.40 -4.73
C ILE A 50 -3.99 0.93 -4.79
N ALA A 51 -3.13 1.18 -3.78
CA ALA A 51 -2.26 2.35 -3.69
C ALA A 51 -1.53 2.71 -5.01
N PRO A 52 -0.99 1.76 -5.80
CA PRO A 52 -0.22 2.10 -6.99
C PRO A 52 -0.97 2.86 -8.07
N PHE A 53 -2.29 2.89 -8.07
CA PHE A 53 -3.08 3.58 -9.10
C PHE A 53 -4.18 4.47 -8.51
N VAL A 54 -4.67 4.20 -7.31
CA VAL A 54 -5.70 5.02 -6.65
C VAL A 54 -5.21 6.44 -6.38
N PHE A 55 -3.97 6.61 -5.90
CA PHE A 55 -3.40 7.95 -5.66
C PHE A 55 -3.18 8.75 -6.94
N MET A 56 -3.16 8.07 -8.09
CA MET A 56 -3.09 8.72 -9.39
C MET A 56 -4.45 9.12 -9.95
N GLY A 57 -5.53 8.90 -9.20
CA GLY A 57 -6.90 9.27 -9.57
C GLY A 57 -7.70 8.16 -10.24
N TRP A 58 -7.22 6.90 -10.22
CA TRP A 58 -8.05 5.76 -10.61
C TRP A 58 -9.32 5.70 -9.72
N PRO A 59 -10.49 5.28 -10.23
CA PRO A 59 -10.79 4.79 -11.59
C PRO A 59 -10.86 5.82 -12.73
N LYS A 60 -10.68 7.12 -12.45
CA LYS A 60 -10.69 8.14 -13.51
C LYS A 60 -9.43 8.03 -14.38
N LYS A 61 -9.56 8.26 -15.68
CA LYS A 61 -8.45 8.25 -16.65
C LYS A 61 -7.69 9.59 -16.62
N THR A 62 -6.98 9.83 -15.53
CA THR A 62 -6.23 11.09 -15.34
C THR A 62 -4.93 11.10 -16.17
N SER A 63 -4.39 12.30 -16.40
CA SER A 63 -3.07 12.47 -17.03
C SER A 63 -1.94 11.90 -16.16
N MET A 64 -2.09 11.96 -14.83
CA MET A 64 -1.14 11.42 -13.86
C MET A 64 -1.06 9.90 -13.95
N LEU A 65 -2.21 9.22 -13.95
CA LEU A 65 -2.28 7.77 -14.09
C LEU A 65 -1.66 7.29 -15.40
N LYS A 66 -1.96 7.97 -16.51
CA LYS A 66 -1.37 7.65 -17.83
C LYS A 66 0.15 7.84 -17.86
N ARG A 67 0.69 8.81 -17.11
CA ARG A 67 2.11 9.17 -17.16
C ARG A 67 2.99 8.30 -16.26
N TYR A 68 2.48 7.94 -15.08
CA TYR A 68 3.30 7.36 -14.02
C TYR A 68 2.94 5.91 -13.67
N TYR A 69 1.86 5.35 -14.23
CA TYR A 69 1.58 3.92 -14.13
C TYR A 69 2.07 3.17 -15.40
N PRO A 70 2.80 2.05 -15.26
CA PRO A 70 3.33 1.51 -14.01
C PRO A 70 4.55 2.29 -13.50
N THR A 71 4.75 2.26 -12.17
CA THR A 71 5.89 2.96 -11.54
C THR A 71 7.22 2.26 -11.83
N SER A 72 8.34 2.97 -11.74
CA SER A 72 9.65 2.37 -12.06
C SER A 72 10.14 1.40 -10.99
N LEU A 73 10.07 1.79 -9.71
CA LEU A 73 10.67 1.04 -8.61
C LEU A 73 9.79 1.12 -7.36
N LEU A 74 9.51 -0.03 -6.74
CA LEU A 74 9.00 -0.11 -5.38
C LEU A 74 10.15 -0.47 -4.42
N VAL A 75 10.29 0.29 -3.33
CA VAL A 75 11.29 0.05 -2.28
C VAL A 75 10.56 -0.30 -0.99
N THR A 76 10.84 -1.46 -0.39
CA THR A 76 10.16 -1.89 0.83
C THR A 76 10.96 -2.93 1.62
N GLY A 77 10.58 -3.16 2.88
CA GLY A 77 11.03 -4.30 3.66
C GLY A 77 10.42 -5.62 3.16
N TYR A 78 11.16 -6.72 3.31
CA TYR A 78 10.73 -8.06 2.89
C TYR A 78 9.64 -8.67 3.80
N ASP A 79 9.36 -8.06 4.95
CA ASP A 79 8.39 -8.53 5.93
C ASP A 79 6.92 -8.36 5.50
N ILE A 80 6.65 -7.49 4.52
CA ILE A 80 5.30 -7.22 4.01
C ILE A 80 5.08 -7.67 2.57
N ILE A 81 5.89 -8.59 2.06
CA ILE A 81 5.78 -9.12 0.68
C ILE A 81 4.38 -9.67 0.39
N PHE A 82 3.90 -10.59 1.22
CA PHE A 82 2.61 -11.25 1.00
C PHE A 82 1.42 -10.35 1.32
N PHE A 83 1.59 -9.45 2.29
CA PHE A 83 0.51 -8.55 2.72
C PHE A 83 0.31 -7.38 1.77
N TRP A 84 1.39 -6.84 1.20
CA TRP A 84 1.35 -5.62 0.41
C TRP A 84 1.78 -5.82 -1.04
N VAL A 85 3.02 -6.25 -1.27
CA VAL A 85 3.60 -6.38 -2.62
C VAL A 85 2.77 -7.30 -3.51
N ALA A 86 2.46 -8.51 -3.03
CA ALA A 86 1.69 -9.49 -3.78
C ALA A 86 0.28 -8.99 -4.10
N ARG A 87 -0.37 -8.29 -3.16
CA ARG A 87 -1.72 -7.73 -3.38
C ARG A 87 -1.72 -6.60 -4.40
N MET A 88 -0.74 -5.69 -4.32
CA MET A 88 -0.54 -4.67 -5.37
C MET A 88 -0.39 -5.33 -6.74
N TYR A 89 0.37 -6.41 -6.81
CA TYR A 89 0.57 -7.15 -8.05
C TYR A 89 -0.75 -7.74 -8.57
N PHE A 90 -1.48 -8.49 -7.73
CA PHE A 90 -2.76 -9.08 -8.13
C PHE A 90 -3.79 -8.03 -8.54
N PHE A 91 -3.91 -6.93 -7.80
CA PHE A 91 -4.85 -5.86 -8.12
C PHE A 91 -4.45 -5.05 -9.36
N GLY A 92 -3.16 -4.83 -9.59
CA GLY A 92 -2.68 -4.22 -10.83
C GLY A 92 -3.05 -5.08 -12.04
N ILE A 93 -2.83 -6.40 -11.97
CA ILE A 93 -3.22 -7.33 -13.03
C ILE A 93 -4.74 -7.39 -13.18
N GLU A 94 -5.51 -7.35 -12.09
CA GLU A 94 -6.97 -7.43 -12.15
C GLU A 94 -7.61 -6.14 -12.69
N PHE A 95 -7.27 -4.98 -12.14
CA PHE A 95 -7.94 -3.72 -12.49
C PHE A 95 -7.28 -2.96 -13.61
N MET A 96 -5.95 -3.00 -13.71
CA MET A 96 -5.16 -2.24 -14.68
C MET A 96 -4.65 -3.09 -15.85
N LYS A 97 -4.74 -4.42 -15.74
CA LYS A 97 -4.24 -5.41 -16.72
C LYS A 97 -2.73 -5.31 -16.97
N GLU A 98 -1.99 -4.75 -16.02
CA GLU A 98 -0.54 -4.56 -16.08
C GLU A 98 0.04 -4.53 -14.65
N ALA A 99 1.28 -5.00 -14.48
CA ALA A 99 1.97 -5.00 -13.19
C ALA A 99 2.18 -3.55 -12.66
N PRO A 100 2.04 -3.29 -11.36
CA PRO A 100 2.06 -1.92 -10.81
C PRO A 100 3.43 -1.22 -10.78
N PHE A 101 4.51 -2.00 -10.81
CA PHE A 101 5.89 -1.51 -10.81
C PHE A 101 6.76 -2.38 -11.71
N LYS A 102 7.81 -1.79 -12.29
CA LYS A 102 8.78 -2.50 -13.15
C LYS A 102 9.82 -3.27 -12.33
N GLU A 103 10.33 -2.66 -11.27
CA GLU A 103 11.37 -3.23 -10.42
C GLU A 103 10.96 -3.19 -8.94
N LEU A 104 11.55 -4.10 -8.15
CA LEU A 104 11.33 -4.22 -6.72
C LEU A 104 12.67 -4.35 -5.99
N LEU A 105 12.92 -3.41 -5.08
CA LEU A 105 14.10 -3.40 -4.22
C LEU A 105 13.70 -3.69 -2.78
N PHE A 106 14.18 -4.82 -2.25
CA PHE A 106 14.03 -5.11 -0.84
C PHE A 106 15.20 -4.59 -0.03
N HIS A 107 14.89 -3.82 1.01
CA HIS A 107 15.86 -3.51 2.05
C HIS A 107 15.66 -4.43 3.26
N GLY A 108 16.71 -4.53 4.08
CA GLY A 108 16.66 -5.29 5.32
C GLY A 108 15.80 -4.60 6.39
N LEU A 109 15.69 -5.24 7.54
CA LEU A 109 14.99 -4.68 8.71
C LEU A 109 16.02 -4.17 9.72
N ILE A 110 15.76 -3.01 10.30
CA ILE A 110 16.56 -2.46 11.39
C ILE A 110 16.31 -3.31 12.64
N ARG A 111 17.39 -3.63 13.34
CA ARG A 111 17.38 -4.47 14.54
C ARG A 111 17.94 -3.70 15.73
N ASP A 112 17.45 -4.03 16.91
CA ASP A 112 17.98 -3.51 18.18
C ASP A 112 19.35 -4.14 18.52
N SER A 113 19.92 -3.72 19.65
CA SER A 113 21.22 -4.22 20.15
C SER A 113 21.25 -5.72 20.46
N LYS A 114 20.09 -6.38 20.58
CA LYS A 114 19.95 -7.82 20.81
C LYS A 114 19.67 -8.58 19.49
N GLY A 115 19.66 -7.89 18.36
CA GLY A 115 19.39 -8.46 17.05
C GLY A 115 17.91 -8.72 16.76
N VAL A 116 17.00 -8.20 17.58
CA VAL A 116 15.55 -8.34 17.39
C VAL A 116 15.06 -7.22 16.46
N LYS A 117 14.13 -7.54 15.55
CA LYS A 117 13.49 -6.56 14.68
C LYS A 117 12.92 -5.40 15.52
N MET A 118 13.22 -4.16 15.14
CA MET A 118 12.58 -3.01 15.76
C MET A 118 11.08 -2.98 15.42
N SER A 119 10.22 -2.89 16.44
CA SER A 119 8.79 -2.71 16.26
C SER A 119 8.15 -2.04 17.48
N LYS A 120 6.99 -1.41 17.29
CA LYS A 120 6.22 -0.84 18.39
C LYS A 120 5.78 -1.91 19.40
N SER A 121 5.39 -3.09 18.95
CA SER A 121 4.94 -4.19 19.83
C SER A 121 6.04 -4.71 20.76
N PHE A 122 7.30 -4.67 20.32
CA PHE A 122 8.45 -5.02 21.16
C PHE A 122 8.99 -3.84 21.97
N ASN A 123 8.41 -2.64 21.79
CA ASN A 123 8.83 -1.41 22.44
C ASN A 123 10.35 -1.18 22.40
N ASN A 124 10.98 -1.55 21.28
CA ASN A 124 12.43 -1.50 21.07
C ASN A 124 12.81 -0.59 19.89
N GLY A 125 11.86 0.23 19.42
CA GLY A 125 12.11 1.26 18.42
C GLY A 125 12.86 2.44 19.02
N VAL A 126 13.83 2.95 18.28
CA VAL A 126 14.50 4.23 18.57
C VAL A 126 13.81 5.31 17.75
N ASP A 127 13.51 6.46 18.37
CA ASP A 127 12.95 7.60 17.63
C ASP A 127 14.02 8.18 16.69
N PRO A 128 13.77 8.25 15.37
CA PRO A 128 14.71 8.87 14.45
C PRO A 128 15.00 10.35 14.77
N MET A 129 14.06 11.06 15.40
CA MET A 129 14.25 12.46 15.77
C MET A 129 15.32 12.63 16.85
N ASP A 130 15.35 11.75 17.85
CA ASP A 130 16.40 11.76 18.88
C ASP A 130 17.80 11.58 18.26
N LEU A 131 17.92 10.71 17.26
CA LEU A 131 19.18 10.48 16.54
C LEU A 131 19.57 11.67 15.66
N ILE A 132 18.60 12.34 15.05
CA ILE A 132 18.84 13.55 14.24
C ILE A 132 19.32 14.69 15.14
N ASP A 133 18.68 14.90 16.28
CA ASP A 133 19.06 15.95 17.23
C ASP A 133 20.47 15.72 17.80
N GLN A 134 20.85 14.44 17.99
CA GLN A 134 22.16 14.09 18.54
C GLN A 134 23.30 14.07 17.49
N TYR A 135 23.05 13.55 16.29
CA TYR A 135 24.09 13.23 15.31
C TYR A 135 23.91 13.90 13.93
N GLY A 136 22.77 14.54 13.70
CA GLY A 136 22.40 15.14 12.42
C GLY A 136 21.75 14.17 11.43
N SER A 137 20.90 14.71 10.56
CA SER A 137 20.18 13.93 9.54
C SER A 137 21.11 13.20 8.56
N ASP A 138 22.22 13.82 8.20
CA ASP A 138 23.15 13.26 7.21
C ASP A 138 23.89 12.04 7.77
N SER A 139 24.28 12.09 9.04
CA SER A 139 24.86 10.94 9.76
C SER A 139 23.88 9.77 9.79
N LEU A 140 22.60 10.02 10.12
CA LEU A 140 21.58 8.98 10.15
C LEU A 140 21.36 8.37 8.76
N ARG A 141 21.23 9.19 7.71
CA ARG A 141 21.07 8.71 6.33
C ARG A 141 22.27 7.90 5.87
N TRP A 142 23.48 8.40 6.12
CA TRP A 142 24.72 7.71 5.76
C TRP A 142 24.82 6.34 6.46
N PHE A 143 24.50 6.30 7.76
CA PHE A 143 24.43 5.06 8.53
C PHE A 143 23.45 4.07 7.90
N LEU A 144 22.19 4.47 7.67
CA LEU A 144 21.16 3.61 7.08
C LEU A 144 21.52 3.08 5.68
N LEU A 145 22.18 3.89 4.86
CA LEU A 145 22.59 3.51 3.50
C LEU A 145 23.78 2.54 3.50
N THR A 146 24.72 2.68 4.44
CA THR A 146 25.96 1.89 4.46
C THR A 146 25.85 0.58 5.22
N ILE A 147 24.95 0.49 6.20
CA ILE A 147 24.77 -0.73 7.01
C ILE A 147 23.95 -1.81 6.30
N HIS A 148 23.24 -1.45 5.23
CA HIS A 148 22.39 -2.37 4.48
C HIS A 148 23.13 -2.92 3.25
N PRO A 149 23.39 -4.24 3.16
CA PRO A 149 23.77 -4.84 1.89
C PRO A 149 22.59 -4.72 0.92
N LEU A 150 22.76 -3.89 -0.12
CA LEU A 150 21.83 -3.70 -1.23
C LEU A 150 21.86 -4.93 -2.16
N GLU A 151 21.45 -6.10 -1.68
CA GLU A 151 21.64 -7.36 -2.45
C GLU A 151 20.34 -8.11 -2.83
N TRP A 152 19.15 -7.52 -2.66
CA TRP A 152 17.88 -8.18 -2.97
C TRP A 152 17.00 -7.37 -3.92
N ILE A 153 17.50 -7.09 -5.13
CA ILE A 153 16.66 -6.65 -6.25
C ILE A 153 15.99 -7.90 -6.82
N LEU A 154 14.66 -7.97 -6.74
CA LEU A 154 13.84 -9.03 -7.31
C LEU A 154 13.20 -8.51 -8.61
N ASP A 155 13.73 -8.94 -9.75
CA ASP A 155 13.10 -8.68 -11.06
C ASP A 155 11.96 -9.70 -11.29
N PHE A 156 10.72 -9.26 -11.05
CA PHE A 156 9.53 -10.06 -11.30
C PHE A 156 9.15 -10.03 -12.78
N GLN A 157 9.90 -10.74 -13.62
CA GLN A 157 9.45 -11.02 -14.98
C GLN A 157 8.49 -12.22 -14.96
N LEU A 158 7.19 -11.94 -14.87
CA LEU A 158 6.18 -12.95 -15.20
C LEU A 158 6.31 -13.28 -16.70
N ARG A 159 7.01 -14.38 -17.00
CA ARG A 159 7.05 -14.93 -18.36
C ARG A 159 5.63 -15.39 -18.72
N LYS A 160 5.15 -14.92 -19.86
CA LYS A 160 3.91 -15.38 -20.49
C LYS A 160 4.02 -16.85 -20.89
#